data_AF-A0A9E4Z3A6-F1
#
_entry.id   AF-A0A9E4Z3A6-F1
#
_cell.length_a   1.000
_cell.length_b   1.000
_cell.length_c   1.000
_cell.angle_alpha   90.00
_cell.angle_beta   90.00
_cell.angle_gamma   90.00
#
_symmetry.space_group_name_H-M   'P 1'
#
loop_
_entity.id
_entity.type
_entity.pdbx_description
1 polymer ?
#
loop_
_entity_poly.entity_id
_entity_poly.type
_entity_poly.pdbx_seq_one_letter_code
_entity_poly.pdbx_strand_id
1 'polypeptide(L)'
;MSANRTTLSALERNWQMVKSAVSDVDEAAMAVRPNEDSNSMSWLIWHMSRVTDRFIHFRLTDKPQLWTVDAWHEKFNMPDEPNDIGMGWSNEQAAAWQAPSKDV
;
A
#
# COMPACT_ATOMS: atom_id res chain seq x y z
N MET A 1 -27.84 -14.03 2.01
CA MET A 1 -26.38 -13.99 1.80
C MET A 1 -25.71 -14.06 3.16
N SER A 2 -24.65 -14.86 3.34
CA SER A 2 -23.95 -14.86 4.65
C SER A 2 -23.14 -13.57 4.80
N ALA A 3 -23.07 -13.00 6.00
CA ALA A 3 -22.38 -11.74 6.26
C ALA A 3 -20.94 -11.71 5.69
N ASN A 4 -20.22 -12.82 5.80
CA ASN A 4 -18.86 -12.95 5.28
C ASN A 4 -18.75 -12.75 3.77
N ARG A 5 -19.76 -13.16 2.98
CA ARG A 5 -19.74 -12.96 1.52
C ARG A 5 -19.85 -11.49 1.15
N THR A 6 -20.66 -10.72 1.89
CA THR A 6 -20.80 -9.28 1.67
C THR A 6 -19.50 -8.56 2.01
N THR A 7 -18.86 -8.91 3.14
CA THR A 7 -17.58 -8.31 3.54
C THR A 7 -16.47 -8.59 2.52
N LEU A 8 -16.34 -9.85 2.09
CA LEU A 8 -15.36 -10.22 1.06
C LEU A 8 -15.59 -9.45 -0.25
N SER A 9 -16.84 -9.42 -0.73
CA SER A 9 -17.18 -8.69 -1.97
C SER A 9 -16.86 -7.18 -1.86
N ALA A 10 -17.04 -6.57 -0.68
CA ALA A 10 -16.72 -5.17 -0.47
C ALA A 10 -15.21 -4.91 -0.53
N LEU A 11 -14.39 -5.78 0.10
CA LEU A 11 -12.93 -5.67 0.07
C LEU A 11 -12.38 -5.90 -1.34
N GLU A 12 -12.87 -6.93 -2.04
CA GLU A 12 -12.49 -7.20 -3.43
C GLU A 12 -12.84 -6.03 -4.34
N ARG A 13 -14.07 -5.50 -4.24
CA ARG A 13 -14.50 -4.34 -5.02
C ARG A 13 -13.64 -3.11 -4.76
N ASN A 14 -13.25 -2.87 -3.51
CA ASN A 14 -12.35 -1.76 -3.18
C ASN A 14 -11.03 -1.89 -3.95
N TRP A 15 -10.41 -3.07 -3.96
CA TRP A 15 -9.18 -3.28 -4.70
C TRP A 15 -9.37 -3.17 -6.23
N GLN A 16 -10.49 -3.67 -6.76
CA GLN A 16 -10.78 -3.50 -8.20
C GLN A 16 -10.93 -2.02 -8.58
N MET A 17 -11.54 -1.19 -7.73
CA MET A 17 -11.64 0.24 -7.97
C MET A 17 -10.27 0.93 -7.93
N VAL A 18 -9.40 0.60 -6.98
CA VAL A 18 -8.04 1.17 -6.93
C VAL A 18 -7.25 0.80 -8.19
N LYS A 19 -7.28 -0.46 -8.60
CA LYS A 19 -6.61 -0.92 -9.84
C LYS A 19 -7.16 -0.20 -11.08
N SER A 20 -8.48 -0.09 -11.19
CA SER A 20 -9.12 0.62 -12.29
C SER A 20 -8.82 2.12 -12.30
N ALA A 21 -8.62 2.74 -11.15
CA ALA A 21 -8.33 4.18 -11.06
C ALA A 21 -6.93 4.54 -11.57
N VAL A 22 -5.99 3.59 -11.57
CA VAL A 22 -4.59 3.82 -11.96
C VAL A 22 -4.16 3.02 -13.20
N SER A 23 -5.08 2.34 -13.88
CA SER A 23 -4.76 1.42 -15.00
C SER A 23 -4.04 2.11 -16.16
N ASP A 24 -4.41 3.36 -16.43
CA ASP A 24 -3.95 4.12 -17.60
C ASP A 24 -3.00 5.27 -17.21
N VAL A 25 -2.59 5.31 -15.94
CA VAL A 25 -1.65 6.29 -15.41
C VAL A 25 -0.25 5.71 -15.58
N ASP A 26 0.77 6.51 -15.93
CA ASP A 26 2.16 6.04 -15.98
C ASP A 26 2.85 6.12 -14.59
N GLU A 27 4.08 5.62 -14.48
CA GLU A 27 4.85 5.64 -13.21
C GLU A 27 5.17 7.06 -12.74
N ALA A 28 5.55 7.93 -13.67
CA ALA A 28 5.93 9.30 -13.37
C ALA A 28 4.75 10.07 -12.76
N ALA A 29 3.58 9.98 -13.38
CA ALA A 29 2.36 10.58 -12.88
C ALA A 29 1.93 9.98 -11.53
N MET A 30 2.10 8.66 -11.32
CA MET A 30 1.78 8.05 -10.02
C MET A 30 2.68 8.55 -8.87
N ALA A 31 3.90 8.97 -9.17
CA ALA A 31 4.83 9.55 -8.20
C ALA A 31 4.56 11.04 -7.90
N VAL A 32 3.77 11.74 -8.73
CA VAL A 32 3.48 13.17 -8.54
C VAL A 32 2.64 13.40 -7.27
N ARG A 33 3.04 14.41 -6.50
CA ARG A 33 2.24 14.99 -5.41
C ARG A 33 1.49 16.21 -5.95
N PRO A 34 0.15 16.24 -5.87
CA PRO A 34 -0.64 17.40 -6.35
C PRO A 34 -0.32 18.73 -5.64
N ASN A 35 0.08 18.65 -4.36
CA ASN A 35 0.57 19.76 -3.55
C ASN A 35 1.42 19.23 -2.39
N GLU A 36 1.99 20.13 -1.58
CA GLU A 36 2.90 19.81 -0.47
C GLU A 36 2.26 19.06 0.70
N ASP A 37 0.93 19.02 0.77
CA ASP A 37 0.16 18.31 1.80
C ASP A 37 -0.46 16.99 1.29
N SER A 38 -0.30 16.70 -0.01
CA SER A 38 -0.87 15.51 -0.63
C SER A 38 0.17 14.41 -0.74
N ASN A 39 -0.24 13.17 -0.50
CA ASN A 39 0.55 11.99 -0.86
C ASN A 39 0.44 11.70 -2.36
N SER A 40 1.47 11.08 -2.93
CA SER A 40 1.41 10.59 -4.31
C SER A 40 0.49 9.37 -4.41
N MET A 41 0.02 9.04 -5.62
CA MET A 41 -0.79 7.84 -5.84
C MET A 41 -0.02 6.57 -5.44
N SER A 42 1.27 6.51 -5.78
CA SER A 42 2.13 5.38 -5.38
C SER A 42 2.21 5.23 -3.87
N TRP A 43 2.35 6.34 -3.13
CA TRP A 43 2.42 6.29 -1.66
C TRP A 43 1.10 5.80 -1.06
N LEU A 44 -0.04 6.28 -1.57
CA LEU A 44 -1.36 5.87 -1.09
C LEU A 44 -1.59 4.36 -1.30
N ILE A 45 -1.19 3.84 -2.47
CA ILE A 45 -1.33 2.42 -2.80
C ILE A 45 -0.41 1.55 -1.91
N TRP A 46 0.84 1.97 -1.71
CA TRP A 46 1.75 1.30 -0.79
C TRP A 46 1.21 1.33 0.65
N HIS A 47 0.79 2.49 1.15
CA HIS A 47 0.23 2.64 2.50
C HIS A 47 -0.99 1.73 2.70
N MET A 48 -1.95 1.74 1.78
CA MET A 48 -3.12 0.86 1.83
C MET A 48 -2.71 -0.62 1.88
N SER A 49 -1.74 -1.02 1.05
CA SER A 49 -1.24 -2.40 1.00
C SER A 49 -0.57 -2.82 2.31
N ARG A 50 0.26 -1.94 2.89
CA ARG A 50 0.92 -2.17 4.19
C ARG A 50 -0.09 -2.27 5.34
N VAL A 51 -1.12 -1.42 5.35
CA VAL A 51 -2.22 -1.50 6.33
C VAL A 51 -2.96 -2.82 6.19
N THR A 52 -3.34 -3.23 4.98
CA THR A 52 -4.04 -4.50 4.74
C THR A 52 -3.20 -5.70 5.17
N ASP A 53 -1.92 -5.77 4.76
CA ASP A 53 -1.00 -6.84 5.13
C ASP A 53 -0.87 -6.97 6.66
N ARG A 54 -0.65 -5.85 7.36
CA ARG A 54 -0.59 -5.82 8.83
C ARG A 54 -1.90 -6.24 9.49
N PHE A 55 -3.06 -5.84 8.97
CA PHE A 55 -4.33 -6.22 9.57
C PHE A 55 -4.65 -7.70 9.37
N ILE A 56 -4.50 -8.22 8.16
CA ILE A 56 -4.82 -9.61 7.86
C ILE A 56 -3.84 -10.56 8.53
N HIS A 57 -2.53 -10.43 8.27
CA HIS A 57 -1.55 -11.39 8.75
C HIS A 57 -1.29 -11.22 10.24
N PHE A 58 -0.90 -10.02 10.67
CA PHE A 58 -0.50 -9.81 12.04
C PHE A 58 -1.71 -9.67 13.00
N ARG A 59 -2.64 -8.73 12.75
CA ARG A 59 -3.72 -8.45 13.73
C ARG A 59 -4.80 -9.52 13.83
N LEU A 60 -5.20 -10.13 12.72
CA LEU A 60 -6.31 -11.10 12.70
C LEU A 60 -5.85 -12.56 12.80
N THR A 61 -4.63 -12.88 12.34
CA THR A 61 -4.16 -14.27 12.28
C THR A 61 -2.91 -14.56 13.10
N ASP A 62 -2.31 -13.57 13.74
CA ASP A 62 -1.05 -13.70 14.50
C ASP A 62 0.09 -14.33 13.68
N LYS A 63 0.19 -13.92 12.41
CA LYS A 63 1.21 -14.37 11.45
C LYS A 63 2.14 -13.21 11.08
N PRO A 64 3.40 -13.51 10.70
CA PRO A 64 4.27 -12.53 10.10
C PRO A 64 3.65 -11.90 8.84
N GLN A 65 3.93 -10.62 8.64
CA GLN A 65 3.48 -9.86 7.47
C GLN A 65 4.20 -10.33 6.21
N LEU A 66 3.53 -10.27 5.05
CA LEU A 66 4.15 -10.58 3.76
C LEU A 66 5.32 -9.64 3.49
N TRP A 67 5.28 -8.41 4.02
CA TRP A 67 6.41 -7.46 4.00
C TRP A 67 7.77 -8.08 4.30
N THR A 68 7.81 -8.94 5.32
CA THR A 68 9.00 -9.67 5.76
C THR A 68 9.12 -11.02 5.06
N VAL A 69 8.05 -11.81 5.05
CA VAL A 69 8.09 -13.22 4.60
C VAL A 69 8.43 -13.34 3.11
N ASP A 70 7.88 -12.45 2.29
CA ASP A 70 8.08 -12.44 0.85
C ASP A 70 9.12 -11.40 0.40
N ALA A 71 9.89 -10.84 1.35
CA ALA A 71 10.93 -9.84 1.12
C ALA A 71 10.46 -8.60 0.30
N TRP A 72 9.21 -8.17 0.49
CA TRP A 72 8.70 -6.96 -0.17
C TRP A 72 9.46 -5.70 0.24
N HIS A 73 10.03 -5.66 1.43
CA HIS A 73 10.90 -4.56 1.85
C HIS A 73 12.09 -4.36 0.90
N GLU A 74 12.71 -5.44 0.41
CA GLU A 74 13.82 -5.36 -0.55
C GLU A 74 13.36 -4.78 -1.89
N LYS A 75 12.20 -5.26 -2.38
CA LYS A 75 11.56 -4.78 -3.61
C LYS A 75 11.25 -3.29 -3.57
N PHE A 76 10.88 -2.77 -2.41
CA PHE A 76 10.60 -1.35 -2.17
C PHE A 76 11.83 -0.56 -1.73
N ASN A 77 13.01 -1.19 -1.62
CA ASN A 77 14.24 -0.59 -1.12
C ASN A 77 14.06 0.09 0.26
N MET A 78 13.36 -0.59 1.17
CA MET A 78 13.06 -0.14 2.51
C MET A 78 13.59 -1.14 3.55
N PRO A 79 13.82 -0.70 4.81
CA PRO A 79 14.15 -1.61 5.90
C PRO A 79 13.05 -2.66 6.13
N ASP A 80 13.44 -3.84 6.63
CA ASP A 80 12.50 -4.84 7.16
C ASP A 80 11.93 -4.38 8.51
N GLU A 81 11.14 -3.31 8.49
CA GLU A 81 10.42 -2.78 9.65
C GLU A 81 8.90 -2.94 9.44
N PRO A 82 8.29 -4.02 9.96
CA PRO A 82 6.89 -4.34 9.71
C PRO A 82 5.90 -3.34 10.33
N ASN A 83 6.33 -2.48 11.26
CA ASN A 83 5.47 -1.44 11.82
C ASN A 83 5.53 -0.14 11.03
N ASP A 84 6.52 0.03 10.15
CA ASP A 84 6.54 1.16 9.22
C ASP A 84 5.55 0.88 8.09
N ILE A 85 4.42 1.58 8.20
CA ILE A 85 3.34 1.57 7.22
C ILE A 85 3.07 2.98 6.72
N GLY A 86 3.98 3.94 6.96
CA GLY A 86 3.78 5.35 6.61
C GLY A 86 2.96 6.15 7.63
N MET A 87 2.46 5.53 8.70
CA MET A 87 1.71 6.24 9.74
C MET A 87 2.63 7.22 10.48
N GLY A 88 2.25 8.49 10.51
CA GLY A 88 3.01 9.54 11.21
C GLY A 88 4.22 10.06 10.44
N TRP A 89 4.40 9.66 9.17
CA TRP A 89 5.40 10.27 8.30
C TRP A 89 5.12 11.76 8.12
N SER A 90 6.19 12.55 8.11
CA SER A 90 6.13 13.97 7.75
C SER A 90 5.95 14.17 6.24
N ASN A 91 5.59 15.38 5.83
CA ASN A 91 5.50 15.76 4.41
C ASN A 91 6.84 15.57 3.68
N GLU A 92 7.98 15.78 4.36
CA GLU A 92 9.32 15.58 3.81
C GLU A 92 9.64 14.11 3.61
N GLN A 93 9.25 13.25 4.55
CA GLN A 93 9.43 11.79 4.40
C GLN A 93 8.59 11.26 3.24
N ALA A 94 7.33 11.69 3.14
CA ALA A 94 6.47 11.32 2.02
C ALA A 94 6.98 11.88 0.67
N ALA A 95 7.59 13.07 0.67
CA ALA A 95 8.21 13.66 -0.53
C ALA A 95 9.46 12.90 -1.00
N ALA A 96 10.27 12.43 -0.06
CA ALA A 96 11.54 11.76 -0.35
C ALA A 96 11.36 10.29 -0.77
N TRP A 97 10.23 9.69 -0.44
CA TRP A 97 9.95 8.29 -0.77
C TRP A 97 9.65 8.09 -2.25
N GLN A 98 10.22 7.04 -2.82
CA GLN A 98 10.00 6.62 -4.19
C GLN A 98 9.51 5.17 -4.22
N ALA A 99 8.47 4.93 -5.01
CA ALA A 99 8.00 3.58 -5.26
C ALA A 99 8.93 2.84 -6.23
N PRO A 100 8.99 1.51 -6.16
CA PRO A 100 9.58 0.71 -7.22
C PRO A 100 8.76 0.79 -8.51
N SER A 101 9.28 0.17 -9.58
CA SER A 101 8.53 0.02 -10.83
C SER A 101 7.22 -0.74 -10.62
N LYS A 102 6.22 -0.48 -11.47
CA LYS A 102 4.90 -1.15 -11.48
C LYS A 102 4.96 -2.66 -11.74
N ASP A 103 6.08 -3.14 -12.28
CA ASP A 103 6.29 -4.57 -12.55
C ASP A 103 6.64 -5.38 -11.29
N VAL A 104 6.90 -4.70 -10.16
CA VAL A 104 7.28 -5.27 -8.87
C VAL A 104 6.07 -5.70 -8.05
#